data_AF-A0A9Q1R7C8-F1
#
_entry.id   AF-A0A9Q1R7C8-F1
#
_cell.length_a   1.000
_cell.length_b   1.000
_cell.length_c   1.000
_cell.angle_alpha   90.00
_cell.angle_beta   90.00
_cell.angle_gamma   90.00
#
_symmetry.space_group_name_H-M   'P 1'
#
loop_
_entity.id
_entity.type
_entity.pdbx_description
1 polymer ?
#
loop_
_entity_poly.entity_id
_entity_poly.type
_entity_poly.pdbx_seq_one_letter_code
_entity_poly.pdbx_strand_id
1 'polypeptide(L)'
;MHSDHDIYDTDSEEEVFSDEDTIDEPIHSHNSKNYRILKAMDIRRLMEEDISKTSTILSVSTDISVALLRHYNWNITRANEEWFANEPKVATSTLVGIIDTVSAEHPIFPLLNILKPHGKLVMVGAPPKPLELPVFPLFMGRKIMGGSIIGGMKETQEMLDFAAKHNITPEVEVVSMDYVNTDVF
;
A
#
# COMPACT_ATOMS: atom_id res chain seq x y z
N MET A 1 -6.54 -87.46 3.78
CA MET A 1 -5.23 -87.96 4.24
C MET A 1 -4.23 -86.83 4.08
N HIS A 2 -3.64 -86.35 5.19
CA HIS A 2 -2.42 -85.50 5.33
C HIS A 2 -2.41 -84.12 4.64
N SER A 3 -1.86 -83.01 5.16
CA SER A 3 -1.46 -82.44 6.47
C SER A 3 -0.81 -81.07 6.15
N ASP A 4 -1.15 -80.04 6.94
CA ASP A 4 -0.44 -78.78 7.33
C ASP A 4 0.65 -78.12 6.46
N HIS A 5 0.55 -76.80 6.18
CA HIS A 5 1.24 -75.70 6.91
C HIS A 5 1.15 -74.31 6.23
N ASP A 6 1.26 -73.27 7.08
CA ASP A 6 0.94 -71.85 6.89
C ASP A 6 2.12 -70.94 6.43
N ILE A 7 1.76 -69.80 5.80
CA ILE A 7 2.25 -68.39 5.96
C ILE A 7 3.75 -68.06 5.80
N TYR A 8 4.08 -67.02 5.00
CA TYR A 8 4.73 -65.75 5.45
C TYR A 8 4.84 -64.69 4.33
N ASP A 9 4.37 -63.48 4.64
CA ASP A 9 4.64 -62.17 3.99
C ASP A 9 6.09 -61.69 4.25
N THR A 10 6.59 -60.73 3.44
CA THR A 10 7.19 -59.42 3.84
C THR A 10 8.38 -58.96 2.96
N ASP A 11 8.15 -57.84 2.26
CA ASP A 11 8.95 -56.64 1.92
C ASP A 11 10.42 -56.63 1.40
N SER A 12 10.55 -55.90 0.27
CA SER A 12 11.48 -54.79 -0.10
C SER A 12 13.01 -54.94 -0.16
N GLU A 13 13.60 -54.42 -1.26
CA GLU A 13 14.84 -53.61 -1.36
C GLU A 13 15.07 -53.24 -2.86
N GLU A 14 14.74 -52.02 -3.32
CA GLU A 14 15.63 -50.88 -3.61
C GLU A 14 16.84 -51.18 -4.53
N GLU A 15 16.79 -50.69 -5.78
CA GLU A 15 17.97 -50.63 -6.66
C GLU A 15 18.69 -49.28 -6.53
N VAL A 16 20.00 -49.39 -6.26
CA VAL A 16 20.98 -48.32 -6.16
C VAL A 16 21.70 -48.17 -7.50
N PHE A 17 21.85 -46.94 -8.01
CA PHE A 17 22.89 -46.61 -8.99
C PHE A 17 23.66 -45.36 -8.57
N SER A 18 24.99 -45.53 -8.53
CA SER A 18 26.02 -44.63 -8.03
C SER A 18 26.59 -43.67 -9.08
N ASP A 19 27.31 -42.69 -8.56
CA ASP A 19 27.76 -41.40 -9.11
C ASP A 19 28.78 -41.38 -10.27
N GLU A 20 28.94 -40.15 -10.80
CA GLU A 20 30.19 -39.48 -11.22
C GLU A 20 30.50 -39.39 -12.74
N ASP A 21 30.33 -38.19 -13.33
CA ASP A 21 31.47 -37.39 -13.81
C ASP A 21 31.07 -36.01 -14.38
N THR A 22 31.95 -35.05 -14.13
CA THR A 22 31.81 -33.59 -14.23
C THR A 22 32.14 -33.04 -15.62
N ILE A 23 31.39 -32.05 -16.12
CA ILE A 23 31.93 -30.99 -17.00
C ILE A 23 31.35 -29.63 -16.56
N ASP A 24 32.24 -28.77 -16.09
CA ASP A 24 32.05 -27.38 -15.66
C ASP A 24 31.45 -26.48 -16.76
N GLU A 25 30.34 -25.80 -16.45
CA GLU A 25 30.06 -24.47 -16.99
C GLU A 25 29.87 -23.47 -15.83
N PRO A 26 30.44 -22.26 -15.90
CA PRO A 26 30.46 -21.35 -14.77
C PRO A 26 29.07 -20.77 -14.53
N ILE A 27 28.40 -21.27 -13.50
CA ILE A 27 27.12 -20.73 -13.04
C ILE A 27 27.36 -19.27 -12.64
N HIS A 28 26.68 -18.39 -13.36
CA HIS A 28 26.62 -16.95 -13.14
C HIS A 28 26.58 -16.61 -11.65
N SER A 29 27.54 -15.79 -11.23
CA SER A 29 27.53 -14.98 -10.00
C SER A 29 26.10 -14.59 -9.61
N HIS A 30 25.55 -15.26 -8.60
CA HIS A 30 24.38 -14.77 -7.90
C HIS A 30 24.78 -13.42 -7.31
N ASN A 31 24.32 -12.34 -7.95
CA ASN A 31 24.38 -11.00 -7.39
C ASN A 31 23.55 -11.01 -6.11
N SER A 32 24.19 -11.32 -4.97
CA SER A 32 23.61 -11.30 -3.64
C SER A 32 23.15 -9.88 -3.34
N LYS A 33 21.92 -9.56 -3.73
CA LYS A 33 21.25 -8.33 -3.32
C LYS A 33 21.20 -8.36 -1.80
N ASN A 34 21.96 -7.47 -1.16
CA ASN A 34 21.91 -7.27 0.27
C ASN A 34 20.54 -6.68 0.63
N TYR A 35 19.72 -7.45 1.35
CA TYR A 35 18.46 -6.96 1.91
C TYR A 35 18.65 -6.67 3.39
N ARG A 36 18.13 -5.53 3.85
CA ARG A 36 18.02 -5.21 5.28
C ARG A 36 16.57 -5.42 5.70
N ILE A 37 16.34 -6.36 6.62
CA ILE A 37 15.03 -6.54 7.25
C ILE A 37 14.85 -5.42 8.27
N LEU A 38 13.81 -4.61 8.11
CA LEU A 38 13.51 -3.48 8.99
C LEU A 38 12.27 -3.79 9.83
N LYS A 39 12.28 -3.36 11.10
CA LYS A 39 11.08 -3.41 11.95
C LYS A 39 10.18 -2.23 11.62
N ALA A 40 8.90 -2.34 12.00
CA ALA A 40 7.92 -1.26 11.79
C ALA A 40 8.35 0.09 12.42
N MET A 41 9.06 0.06 13.54
CA MET A 41 9.65 1.26 14.16
C MET A 41 10.75 1.89 13.31
N ASP A 42 11.61 1.07 12.69
CA ASP A 42 12.67 1.56 11.81
C ASP A 42 12.09 2.17 10.54
N ILE A 43 11.04 1.55 9.97
CA ILE A 43 10.32 2.09 8.81
C ILE A 43 9.71 3.45 9.14
N ARG A 44 9.00 3.57 10.28
CA ARG A 44 8.42 4.85 10.71
C ARG A 44 9.47 5.94 10.90
N ARG A 45 10.59 5.62 11.55
CA ARG A 45 11.68 6.58 11.74
C ARG A 45 12.27 7.05 10.42
N LEU A 46 12.52 6.14 9.48
CA LEU A 46 13.01 6.49 8.14
C LEU A 46 12.00 7.36 7.39
N MET A 47 10.71 7.02 7.50
CA MET A 47 9.64 7.82 6.90
C MET A 47 9.61 9.24 7.48
N GLU A 48 9.66 9.38 8.80
CA GLU A 48 9.68 10.67 9.48
C GLU A 48 10.92 11.51 9.12
N GLU A 49 12.08 10.86 9.01
CA GLU A 49 13.32 11.52 8.58
C GLU A 49 13.21 12.05 7.15
N ASP A 50 12.73 11.23 6.22
CA ASP A 50 12.56 11.62 4.81
C ASP A 50 11.52 12.73 4.65
N ILE A 51 10.41 12.65 5.40
CA ILE A 51 9.38 13.70 5.45
C ILE A 51 9.98 15.00 6.00
N SER A 52 10.69 14.93 7.13
CA SER A 52 11.32 16.09 7.78
C SER A 52 12.36 16.75 6.89
N LYS A 53 13.20 15.94 6.24
CA LYS A 53 14.22 16.37 5.30
C LYS A 53 13.60 17.05 4.09
N THR A 54 12.56 16.47 3.51
CA THR A 54 11.85 17.04 2.36
C THR A 54 11.15 18.35 2.74
N SER A 55 10.50 18.40 3.90
CA SER A 55 9.86 19.62 4.42
C SER A 55 10.86 20.75 4.59
N THR A 56 12.04 20.44 5.13
CA THR A 56 13.11 21.41 5.36
C THR A 56 13.73 21.88 4.04
N ILE A 57 14.07 20.96 3.12
CA ILE A 57 14.72 21.30 1.84
C ILE A 57 13.78 22.12 0.95
N LEU A 58 12.52 21.71 0.85
CA LEU A 58 11.54 22.35 -0.04
C LEU A 58 10.83 23.53 0.61
N SER A 59 11.07 23.78 1.91
CA SER A 59 10.39 24.83 2.70
C SER A 59 8.86 24.73 2.63
N VAL A 60 8.34 23.50 2.63
CA VAL A 60 6.90 23.21 2.58
C VAL A 60 6.43 22.52 3.85
N SER A 61 5.11 22.49 4.08
CA SER A 61 4.55 21.76 5.22
C SER A 61 4.83 20.26 5.15
N THR A 62 4.79 19.62 6.32
CA THR A 62 4.88 18.16 6.45
C THR A 62 3.87 17.45 5.54
N ASP A 63 2.63 17.94 5.46
CA ASP A 63 1.58 17.34 4.64
C ASP A 63 1.92 17.36 3.14
N ILE A 64 2.46 18.48 2.64
CA ILE A 64 2.90 18.59 1.24
C ILE A 64 4.09 17.67 1.00
N SER A 65 5.02 17.58 1.96
CA SER A 65 6.17 16.67 1.86
C SER A 65 5.73 15.22 1.75
N VAL A 66 4.75 14.79 2.56
CA VAL A 66 4.14 13.46 2.47
C VAL A 66 3.49 13.23 1.10
N ALA A 67 2.71 14.21 0.61
CA ALA A 67 2.05 14.11 -0.68
C ALA A 67 3.06 13.97 -1.84
N LEU A 68 4.15 14.75 -1.81
CA LEU A 68 5.22 14.70 -2.80
C LEU A 68 5.98 13.38 -2.77
N LEU A 69 6.41 12.94 -1.58
CA LEU A 69 7.10 11.66 -1.43
C LEU A 69 6.23 10.50 -1.91
N ARG A 70 4.93 10.51 -1.59
CA ARG A 70 4.01 9.50 -2.11
C ARG A 70 3.88 9.54 -3.63
N HIS A 71 3.82 10.74 -4.23
CA HIS A 71 3.74 10.90 -5.68
C HIS A 71 4.98 10.37 -6.41
N TYR A 72 6.16 10.52 -5.80
CA TYR A 72 7.43 10.09 -6.35
C TYR A 72 7.95 8.77 -5.74
N ASN A 73 7.06 7.93 -5.20
CA ASN A 73 7.40 6.61 -4.65
C ASN A 73 8.55 6.63 -3.62
N TRP A 74 8.53 7.61 -2.70
CA TRP A 74 9.55 7.86 -1.68
C TRP A 74 10.96 8.15 -2.22
N ASN A 75 11.08 8.56 -3.50
CA ASN A 75 12.34 9.02 -4.06
C ASN A 75 12.54 10.52 -3.80
N ILE A 76 13.26 10.83 -2.73
CA ILE A 76 13.55 12.22 -2.30
C ILE A 76 14.29 13.00 -3.39
N THR A 77 15.30 12.40 -4.02
CA THR A 77 16.10 13.08 -5.05
C THR A 77 15.23 13.51 -6.21
N ARG A 78 14.39 12.60 -6.71
CA ARG A 78 13.45 12.89 -7.80
C ARG A 78 12.40 13.93 -7.38
N ALA A 79 11.88 13.82 -6.15
CA ALA A 79 10.94 14.81 -5.63
C ALA A 79 11.55 16.22 -5.58
N ASN A 80 12.80 16.32 -5.14
CA ASN A 80 13.55 17.58 -5.09
C ASN A 80 13.85 18.12 -6.49
N GLU A 81 14.36 17.28 -7.41
CA GLU A 81 14.68 17.68 -8.78
C GLU A 81 13.46 18.22 -9.51
N GLU A 82 12.32 17.53 -9.43
CA GLU A 82 11.07 17.96 -10.05
C GLU A 82 10.50 19.21 -9.38
N TRP A 83 10.62 19.32 -8.05
CA TRP A 83 10.26 20.54 -7.32
C TRP A 83 11.04 21.75 -7.81
N PHE A 84 12.37 21.66 -7.91
CA PHE A 84 13.20 22.78 -8.35
C PHE A 84 13.11 23.03 -9.86
N ALA A 85 12.74 22.02 -10.66
CA ALA A 85 12.52 22.19 -12.09
C ALA A 85 11.21 22.94 -12.41
N ASN A 86 10.16 22.80 -11.59
CA ASN A 86 8.89 23.47 -11.82
C ASN A 86 8.02 23.59 -10.55
N GLU A 87 8.51 24.35 -9.57
CA GLU A 87 7.90 24.53 -8.24
C GLU A 87 6.39 24.80 -8.26
N PRO A 88 5.83 25.71 -9.10
CA PRO A 88 4.39 26.00 -9.08
C PRO A 88 3.52 24.79 -9.47
N LYS A 89 4.03 23.94 -10.36
CA LYS A 89 3.33 22.75 -10.88
C LYS A 89 3.32 21.59 -9.87
N VAL A 90 4.32 21.55 -8.99
CA VAL A 90 4.55 20.47 -8.04
C VAL A 90 3.94 20.81 -6.67
N ALA A 91 4.02 22.08 -6.26
CA ALA A 91 3.45 22.61 -5.01
C ALA A 91 1.92 22.70 -5.00
N THR A 92 1.32 22.87 -6.17
CA THR A 92 -0.13 23.04 -6.30
C THR A 92 -0.63 22.20 -7.46
N SER A 93 -1.83 21.63 -7.32
CA SER A 93 -2.53 21.03 -8.46
C SER A 93 -1.81 19.84 -9.13
N THR A 94 -1.42 18.83 -8.36
CA THR A 94 -0.81 17.59 -8.90
C THR A 94 -1.84 16.48 -9.10
N LEU A 95 -2.84 16.39 -8.21
CA LEU A 95 -3.80 15.29 -8.19
C LEU A 95 -5.12 15.64 -8.89
N VAL A 96 -5.65 14.71 -9.69
CA VAL A 96 -6.98 14.85 -10.31
C VAL A 96 -8.11 14.46 -9.34
N GLY A 97 -7.82 13.68 -8.32
CA GLY A 97 -8.78 13.30 -7.29
C GLY A 97 -8.11 12.74 -6.04
N ILE A 98 -8.84 12.81 -4.93
CA ILE A 98 -8.45 12.31 -3.61
C ILE A 98 -9.64 11.54 -3.03
N ILE A 99 -9.38 10.36 -2.47
CA ILE A 99 -10.32 9.62 -1.63
C ILE A 99 -9.83 9.77 -0.19
N ASP A 100 -10.61 10.43 0.64
CA ASP A 100 -10.30 10.71 2.02
C ASP A 100 -11.00 9.72 2.95
N THR A 101 -10.21 8.89 3.62
CA THR A 101 -10.66 7.82 4.50
C THR A 101 -10.41 8.13 5.98
N VAL A 102 -10.05 9.36 6.33
CA VAL A 102 -9.69 9.72 7.71
C VAL A 102 -10.95 9.95 8.55
N SER A 103 -11.15 9.11 9.57
CA SER A 103 -12.28 9.23 10.52
C SER A 103 -11.94 10.05 11.78
N ALA A 104 -10.76 10.65 11.84
CA ALA A 104 -10.35 11.58 12.89
C ALA A 104 -10.42 13.04 12.40
N GLU A 105 -10.35 14.00 13.32
CA GLU A 105 -10.27 15.42 12.97
C GLU A 105 -9.00 15.72 12.18
N HIS A 106 -9.15 16.37 11.03
CA HIS A 106 -8.04 16.78 10.18
C HIS A 106 -8.45 17.98 9.29
N PRO A 107 -7.51 18.85 8.91
CA PRO A 107 -7.79 19.99 8.05
C PRO A 107 -7.90 19.57 6.58
N ILE A 108 -8.94 20.06 5.88
CA ILE A 108 -9.17 19.77 4.45
C ILE A 108 -8.53 20.80 3.50
N PHE A 109 -8.11 21.96 4.01
CA PHE A 109 -7.46 22.99 3.20
C PHE A 109 -6.22 22.48 2.44
N PRO A 110 -5.28 21.73 3.07
CA PRO A 110 -4.13 21.18 2.36
C PRO A 110 -4.53 20.23 1.22
N LEU A 111 -5.53 19.38 1.46
CA LEU A 111 -6.05 18.43 0.46
C LEU A 111 -6.65 19.15 -0.75
N LEU A 112 -7.39 20.23 -0.49
CA LEU A 112 -7.93 21.07 -1.56
C LEU A 112 -6.82 21.77 -2.34
N ASN A 113 -5.71 22.17 -1.73
CA ASN A 113 -4.65 22.91 -2.42
C ASN A 113 -3.85 22.04 -3.42
N ILE A 114 -3.63 20.76 -3.08
CA ILE A 114 -2.92 19.81 -3.94
C ILE A 114 -3.78 19.30 -5.11
N LEU A 115 -5.10 19.46 -5.06
CA LEU A 115 -5.99 19.12 -6.16
C LEU A 115 -5.82 20.06 -7.35
N LYS A 116 -5.83 19.49 -8.56
CA LYS A 116 -5.89 20.21 -9.83
C LYS A 116 -7.15 21.06 -9.94
N PRO A 117 -7.16 22.09 -10.82
CA PRO A 117 -8.42 22.66 -11.26
C PRO A 117 -9.37 21.55 -11.74
N HIS A 118 -10.64 21.61 -11.37
CA HIS A 118 -11.64 20.56 -11.59
C HIS A 118 -11.39 19.23 -10.85
N GLY A 119 -10.44 19.20 -9.91
CA GLY A 119 -10.16 18.03 -9.08
C GLY A 119 -11.31 17.68 -8.14
N LYS A 120 -11.40 16.40 -7.76
CA LYS A 120 -12.47 15.85 -6.90
C LYS A 120 -11.92 15.36 -5.56
N LEU A 121 -12.44 15.87 -4.46
CA LEU A 121 -12.24 15.31 -3.12
C LEU A 121 -13.47 14.50 -2.73
N VAL A 122 -13.30 13.19 -2.52
CA VAL A 122 -14.36 12.27 -2.12
C VAL A 122 -14.15 11.87 -0.67
N MET A 123 -15.08 12.25 0.20
CA MET A 123 -15.09 11.93 1.62
C MET A 123 -15.74 10.56 1.84
N VAL A 124 -15.00 9.65 2.47
CA VAL A 124 -15.47 8.33 2.92
C VAL A 124 -15.27 8.17 4.42
N GLY A 125 -14.27 8.86 5.00
CA GLY A 125 -14.08 8.98 6.45
C GLY A 125 -15.19 9.78 7.13
N ALA A 126 -15.45 9.46 8.41
CA ALA A 126 -16.51 10.08 9.20
C ALA A 126 -15.94 10.69 10.50
N PRO A 127 -15.38 11.91 10.45
CA PRO A 127 -14.90 12.60 11.64
C PRO A 127 -16.05 12.98 12.58
N PRO A 128 -15.82 12.98 13.91
CA PRO A 128 -16.86 13.29 14.90
C PRO A 128 -17.26 14.77 14.94
N LYS A 129 -16.40 15.67 14.43
CA LYS A 129 -16.67 17.11 14.34
C LYS A 129 -16.89 17.53 12.88
N PRO A 130 -17.72 18.57 12.63
CA PRO A 130 -17.86 19.15 11.31
C PRO A 130 -16.52 19.66 10.76
N LEU A 131 -16.30 19.44 9.47
CA LEU A 131 -15.11 19.92 8.77
C LEU A 131 -15.24 21.40 8.40
N GLU A 132 -14.19 22.18 8.60
CA GLU A 132 -14.11 23.57 8.15
C GLU A 132 -13.82 23.63 6.65
N LEU A 133 -14.80 24.06 5.85
CA LEU A 133 -14.70 24.12 4.40
C LEU A 133 -14.21 25.49 3.90
N PRO A 134 -12.95 25.60 3.42
CA PRO A 134 -12.49 26.83 2.78
C PRO A 134 -13.10 26.94 1.39
N VAL A 135 -13.96 27.95 1.19
CA VAL A 135 -14.67 28.16 -0.10
C VAL A 135 -13.73 28.68 -1.20
N PHE A 136 -12.64 29.38 -0.82
CA PHE A 136 -11.75 30.04 -1.78
C PHE A 136 -11.07 29.07 -2.76
N PRO A 137 -10.43 27.98 -2.29
CA PRO A 137 -9.87 26.96 -3.19
C PRO A 137 -10.91 26.30 -4.10
N LEU A 138 -12.17 26.17 -3.65
CA LEU A 138 -13.23 25.54 -4.44
C LEU A 138 -13.59 26.39 -5.65
N PHE A 139 -13.84 27.69 -5.48
CA PHE A 139 -14.20 28.55 -6.60
C PHE A 139 -13.01 28.83 -7.52
N MET A 140 -11.82 29.06 -6.95
CA MET A 140 -10.65 29.45 -7.74
C MET A 140 -10.19 28.30 -8.66
N GLY A 141 -10.31 27.06 -8.18
CA GLY A 141 -9.98 25.86 -8.93
C GLY A 141 -11.16 25.12 -9.54
N ARG A 142 -12.41 25.57 -9.38
CA ARG A 142 -13.63 24.83 -9.76
C ARG A 142 -13.62 23.38 -9.26
N LYS A 143 -13.18 23.19 -8.00
CA LYS A 143 -12.98 21.88 -7.38
C LYS A 143 -14.31 21.34 -6.85
N ILE A 144 -14.45 20.03 -6.81
CA ILE A 144 -15.64 19.34 -6.33
C ILE A 144 -15.30 18.62 -5.03
N MET A 145 -16.17 18.76 -4.03
CA MET A 145 -16.15 17.96 -2.82
C MET A 145 -17.48 17.21 -2.72
N GLY A 146 -17.44 15.91 -2.43
CA GLY A 146 -18.61 15.07 -2.27
C GLY A 146 -18.36 13.95 -1.28
N GLY A 147 -19.43 13.31 -0.79
CA GLY A 147 -19.35 12.18 0.14
C GLY A 147 -19.91 10.90 -0.48
N SER A 148 -19.42 9.75 -0.02
CA SER A 148 -19.94 8.42 -0.37
C SER A 148 -19.73 7.47 0.80
N ILE A 149 -20.74 6.64 1.13
CA ILE A 149 -20.69 5.73 2.27
C ILE A 149 -20.75 4.26 1.87
N ILE A 150 -21.74 3.87 1.06
CA ILE A 150 -21.91 2.50 0.54
C ILE A 150 -22.35 2.55 -0.92
N GLY A 151 -22.01 1.51 -1.67
CA GLY A 151 -22.50 1.28 -3.03
C GLY A 151 -23.82 0.50 -3.03
N GLY A 152 -24.58 0.62 -4.12
CA GLY A 152 -25.77 -0.22 -4.34
C GLY A 152 -25.41 -1.67 -4.69
N MET A 153 -26.36 -2.61 -4.57
CA MET A 153 -26.11 -4.04 -4.83
C MET A 153 -25.45 -4.32 -6.18
N LYS A 154 -25.89 -3.64 -7.24
CA LYS A 154 -25.32 -3.79 -8.57
C LYS A 154 -23.85 -3.34 -8.62
N GLU A 155 -23.55 -2.18 -8.02
CA GLU A 155 -22.18 -1.63 -7.96
C GLU A 155 -21.27 -2.53 -7.11
N THR A 156 -21.79 -3.09 -6.01
CA THR A 156 -21.06 -4.05 -5.19
C THR A 156 -20.71 -5.30 -5.99
N GLN A 157 -21.63 -5.84 -6.79
CA GLN A 157 -21.34 -6.99 -7.65
C GLN A 157 -20.26 -6.65 -8.69
N GLU A 158 -20.38 -5.50 -9.37
CA GLU A 158 -19.39 -5.03 -10.34
C GLU A 158 -18.00 -4.85 -9.69
N MET A 159 -17.94 -4.36 -8.44
CA MET A 159 -16.71 -4.22 -7.66
C MET A 159 -16.09 -5.58 -7.32
N LEU A 160 -16.89 -6.56 -6.87
CA LEU A 160 -16.40 -7.91 -6.57
C LEU A 160 -15.87 -8.61 -7.82
N ASP A 161 -16.58 -8.49 -8.95
CA ASP A 161 -16.15 -9.05 -10.23
C ASP A 161 -14.83 -8.43 -10.70
N PHE A 162 -14.69 -7.11 -10.56
CA PHE A 162 -13.45 -6.39 -10.86
C PHE A 162 -12.30 -6.84 -9.94
N ALA A 163 -12.55 -6.93 -8.63
CA ALA A 163 -11.55 -7.37 -7.66
C ALA A 163 -11.06 -8.79 -7.94
N ALA A 164 -11.99 -9.72 -8.24
CA ALA A 164 -11.67 -11.09 -8.62
C ALA A 164 -10.83 -11.15 -9.90
N LYS A 165 -11.20 -10.39 -10.94
CA LYS A 165 -10.48 -10.33 -12.22
C LYS A 165 -9.04 -9.80 -12.08
N HIS A 166 -8.81 -8.89 -11.15
CA HIS A 166 -7.53 -8.22 -10.96
C HIS A 166 -6.74 -8.70 -9.74
N ASN A 167 -7.18 -9.79 -9.10
CA ASN A 167 -6.56 -10.34 -7.89
C ASN A 167 -6.38 -9.29 -6.78
N ILE A 168 -7.37 -8.43 -6.59
CA ILE A 168 -7.38 -7.42 -5.51
C ILE A 168 -8.01 -8.06 -4.29
N THR A 169 -7.22 -8.29 -3.25
CA THR A 169 -7.68 -8.82 -1.97
C THR A 169 -7.24 -7.91 -0.82
N PRO A 170 -8.05 -7.76 0.23
CA PRO A 170 -7.61 -7.06 1.43
C PRO A 170 -6.52 -7.85 2.15
N GLU A 171 -5.67 -7.15 2.88
CA GLU A 171 -4.86 -7.75 3.94
C GLU A 171 -5.75 -7.97 5.16
N VAL A 172 -5.75 -9.19 5.71
CA VAL A 172 -6.68 -9.61 6.75
C VAL A 172 -5.96 -10.32 7.88
N GLU A 173 -6.46 -10.11 9.10
CA GLU A 173 -6.13 -10.91 10.28
C GLU A 173 -7.34 -11.76 10.64
N VAL A 174 -7.17 -13.08 10.68
CA VAL A 174 -8.25 -14.02 11.02
C VAL A 174 -8.18 -14.34 12.50
N VAL A 175 -9.17 -13.88 13.26
CA VAL A 175 -9.28 -14.08 14.71
C VAL A 175 -10.43 -15.03 15.06
N SER A 176 -10.33 -15.72 16.21
CA SER A 176 -11.43 -16.55 16.71
C SER A 176 -12.56 -15.68 17.27
N MET A 177 -13.78 -16.22 17.31
CA MET A 177 -14.95 -15.49 17.83
C MET A 177 -14.75 -15.04 19.29
N ASP A 178 -14.05 -15.85 20.10
CA ASP A 178 -13.75 -15.54 21.49
C ASP A 178 -12.81 -14.33 21.65
N TYR A 179 -12.07 -13.96 20.60
CA TYR A 179 -11.11 -12.86 20.60
C TYR A 179 -11.74 -11.49 20.29
N VAL A 180 -12.97 -11.44 19.75
CA VAL A 180 -13.64 -10.21 19.29
C VAL A 180 -13.55 -9.07 20.30
N ASN A 181 -13.89 -9.31 21.57
CA ASN A 181 -13.96 -8.24 22.58
C ASN A 181 -12.59 -7.69 23.01
N THR A 182 -11.50 -8.40 22.70
CA THR A 182 -10.14 -7.95 23.03
C THR A 182 -9.62 -6.99 21.96
N ASP A 183 -10.14 -7.10 20.73
CA ASP A 183 -9.62 -6.43 19.54
C ASP A 183 -10.56 -5.33 19.00
N VAL A 184 -11.71 -5.12 19.64
CA VAL A 184 -12.58 -3.96 19.35
C VAL A 184 -12.00 -2.74 20.06
N PHE A 185 -11.27 -1.91 19.31
CA PHE A 185 -10.88 -0.54 19.69
C PHE A 185 -11.95 0.48 19.32
#